data_AF-A0A2S1QXW7-F1
#
_entry.id   AF-A0A2S1QXW7-F1
#
_cell.length_a   1.000
_cell.length_b   1.000
_cell.length_c   1.000
_cell.angle_alpha   90.00
_cell.angle_beta   90.00
_cell.angle_gamma   90.00
#
_symmetry.space_group_name_H-M   'P 1'
#
loop_
_entity.id
_entity.type
_entity.pdbx_description
1 polymer ?
#
loop_
_entity_poly.entity_id
_entity_poly.type
_entity_poly.pdbx_seq_one_letter_code
_entity_poly.pdbx_strand_id
1 'polypeptide(L)'
;MEEVSLYYEKRPGITISIKMYFDKEGLLRFDGYDFGALVEELKGNDDYEYCYTIQPGEFAKLYTAFGILGNSRIALLEAIREQFSVYDAFTKFGKFMDANRVEYSRFTW
;
A
#
# COMPACT_ATOMS: atom_id res chain seq x y z
N MET A 1 5.40 -12.40 -9.95
CA MET A 1 4.64 -11.25 -9.43
C MET A 1 5.57 -10.56 -8.46
N GLU A 2 5.83 -9.28 -8.66
CA GLU A 2 6.74 -8.50 -7.82
C GLU A 2 5.90 -7.96 -6.64
N GLU A 3 6.24 -8.36 -5.42
CA GLU A 3 5.50 -8.02 -4.20
C GLU A 3 6.48 -7.76 -3.05
N VAL A 4 6.12 -6.82 -2.17
CA VAL A 4 6.77 -6.57 -0.88
C VAL A 4 5.74 -6.48 0.23
N SER A 5 6.09 -6.97 1.42
CA SER A 5 5.34 -6.71 2.65
C SER A 5 5.79 -5.37 3.24
N LEU A 6 4.83 -4.49 3.54
CA LEU A 6 5.08 -3.22 4.22
C LEU A 6 4.94 -3.41 5.73
N TYR A 7 3.89 -4.08 6.17
CA TYR A 7 3.62 -4.29 7.58
C TYR A 7 2.87 -5.60 7.81
N TYR A 8 3.24 -6.30 8.87
CA TYR A 8 2.50 -7.45 9.36
C TYR A 8 2.51 -7.43 10.88
N GLU A 9 1.33 -7.53 11.48
CA GLU A 9 1.19 -7.68 12.92
C GLU A 9 0.10 -8.71 13.22
N LYS A 10 0.38 -9.62 14.14
CA LYS A 10 -0.60 -10.55 14.66
C LYS A 10 -0.56 -10.52 16.18
N ARG A 11 -1.69 -10.17 16.79
CA ARG A 11 -1.89 -10.17 18.24
C ARG A 11 -3.29 -10.69 18.58
N PRO A 12 -3.60 -11.02 19.84
CA PRO A 12 -4.94 -11.46 20.20
C PRO A 12 -6.02 -10.49 19.72
N GLY A 13 -7.01 -11.01 19.00
CA GLY A 13 -8.15 -10.23 18.52
C GLY A 13 -7.95 -9.44 17.23
N ILE A 14 -6.73 -9.30 16.68
CA ILE A 14 -6.50 -8.61 15.41
C ILE A 14 -5.24 -9.11 14.68
N THR A 15 -5.36 -9.24 13.37
CA THR A 15 -4.25 -9.40 12.43
C THR A 15 -4.31 -8.27 11.42
N ILE A 16 -3.17 -7.64 11.16
CA ILE A 16 -2.98 -6.55 10.20
C ILE A 16 -1.97 -7.02 9.17
N SER A 17 -2.30 -6.90 7.89
CA SER A 17 -1.41 -7.21 6.77
C SER A 17 -1.45 -6.10 5.74
N ILE A 18 -0.30 -5.50 5.46
CA ILE A 18 -0.14 -4.47 4.44
C ILE A 18 0.92 -4.93 3.45
N LYS A 19 0.55 -5.01 2.17
CA LYS A 19 1.43 -5.39 1.08
C LYS A 19 1.33 -4.43 -0.10
N MET A 20 2.36 -4.45 -0.94
CA MET A 20 2.38 -3.70 -2.18
C MET A 20 2.96 -4.56 -3.31
N TYR A 21 2.31 -4.53 -4.47
CA TYR A 21 2.67 -5.38 -5.59
C TYR A 21 2.22 -4.81 -6.93
N PHE A 22 2.82 -5.30 -8.02
CA PHE A 22 2.28 -5.13 -9.37
C PHE A 22 1.34 -6.28 -9.71
N ASP A 23 0.11 -5.97 -10.07
CA ASP A 23 -0.87 -6.97 -10.50
C ASP A 23 -0.64 -7.44 -11.94
N LYS A 24 -1.53 -8.31 -12.43
CA LYS A 24 -1.44 -8.89 -13.79
C LYS A 24 -1.72 -7.87 -14.89
N GLU A 25 -2.42 -6.79 -14.59
CA GLU A 25 -2.70 -5.68 -15.51
C GLU A 25 -1.56 -4.65 -15.50
N GLY A 26 -0.59 -4.81 -14.59
CA GLY A 26 0.55 -3.93 -14.43
C GLY A 26 0.24 -2.70 -13.58
N LEU A 27 -0.88 -2.68 -12.86
CA LEU A 27 -1.21 -1.64 -11.88
C LEU A 27 -0.39 -1.86 -10.62
N LEU A 28 0.00 -0.77 -9.95
CA LEU A 28 0.60 -0.83 -8.63
C LEU A 28 -0.52 -0.82 -7.58
N ARG A 29 -0.54 -1.85 -6.75
CA ARG A 29 -1.57 -2.10 -5.72
C ARG A 29 -0.96 -1.94 -4.34
N PHE A 30 -1.58 -1.10 -3.52
CA PHE A 30 -1.40 -1.11 -2.07
C PHE A 30 -2.62 -1.84 -1.50
N ASP A 31 -2.44 -2.94 -0.78
CA ASP A 31 -3.53 -3.67 -0.15
C ASP A 31 -3.26 -3.83 1.35
N GLY A 32 -4.18 -3.31 2.14
CA GLY A 32 -4.25 -3.50 3.59
C GLY A 32 -5.47 -4.32 3.97
N TYR A 33 -5.25 -5.29 4.86
CA TYR A 33 -6.27 -6.21 5.36
C TYR A 33 -6.12 -6.34 6.87
N ASP A 34 -7.16 -5.90 7.58
CA ASP A 34 -7.27 -6.04 9.03
C ASP A 34 -8.41 -7.01 9.32
N PHE A 35 -8.19 -8.03 10.16
CA PHE A 35 -9.24 -8.97 10.53
C PHE A 35 -9.13 -9.48 11.97
N GLY A 36 -10.26 -9.86 12.56
CA GLY A 36 -10.37 -10.45 13.89
C GLY A 36 -11.47 -9.82 14.76
N ALA A 37 -11.68 -10.38 15.95
CA ALA A 37 -12.76 -9.97 16.86
C ALA A 37 -12.75 -8.47 17.21
N LEU A 38 -11.57 -7.83 17.30
CA LEU A 38 -11.48 -6.39 17.55
C LEU A 38 -11.94 -5.57 16.34
N VAL A 39 -11.81 -6.11 15.13
CA VAL A 39 -12.33 -5.46 13.91
C VAL A 39 -13.86 -5.53 13.93
N GLU A 40 -14.43 -6.69 14.28
CA GLU A 40 -15.88 -6.87 14.44
C GLU A 40 -16.47 -5.91 15.47
N GLU A 41 -15.85 -5.78 16.63
CA GLU A 41 -16.27 -4.85 17.68
C GLU A 41 -16.25 -3.38 17.23
N LEU A 42 -15.29 -2.99 16.38
CA LEU A 42 -15.09 -1.59 15.96
C LEU A 42 -15.83 -1.23 14.66
N LYS A 43 -16.02 -2.18 13.75
CA LYS A 43 -16.54 -1.97 12.40
C LYS A 43 -17.89 -2.64 12.16
N GLY A 44 -18.31 -3.54 13.06
CA GLY A 44 -19.50 -4.37 12.87
C GLY A 44 -19.31 -5.49 11.84
N ASN A 45 -18.07 -5.75 11.44
CA ASN A 45 -17.68 -6.82 10.52
C ASN A 45 -16.30 -7.37 10.89
N ASP A 46 -16.04 -8.64 10.64
CA ASP A 46 -14.82 -9.33 11.08
C ASP A 46 -13.56 -8.97 10.27
N ASP A 47 -13.74 -8.27 9.15
CA ASP A 47 -12.69 -7.74 8.30
C ASP A 47 -12.86 -6.25 7.96
N TYR A 48 -11.74 -5.63 7.58
CA TYR A 48 -11.64 -4.28 7.07
C TYR A 48 -10.53 -4.20 6.03
N GLU A 49 -10.87 -3.75 4.83
CA GLU A 49 -9.93 -3.62 3.72
C GLU A 49 -9.69 -2.17 3.35
N TYR A 50 -8.48 -1.86 2.93
CA TYR A 50 -8.12 -0.54 2.44
C TYR A 50 -7.06 -0.66 1.35
N CYS A 51 -7.32 -0.04 0.20
CA CYS A 51 -6.42 -0.16 -0.92
C CYS A 51 -6.22 1.14 -1.69
N TYR A 52 -5.04 1.23 -2.33
CA TYR A 52 -4.75 2.17 -3.38
C TYR A 52 -4.50 1.44 -4.69
N THR A 53 -4.95 2.02 -5.79
CA THR A 53 -4.60 1.59 -7.15
C THR A 53 -3.97 2.75 -7.89
N ILE A 54 -2.76 2.53 -8.39
CA ILE A 54 -2.00 3.52 -9.15
C ILE A 54 -1.83 3.01 -10.59
N GLN A 55 -2.19 3.87 -11.53
CA GLN A 55 -2.12 3.58 -12.97
C GLN A 55 -0.69 3.70 -13.51
N PRO A 56 -0.30 2.95 -14.56
CA PRO A 56 1.05 3.01 -15.12
C PRO A 56 1.52 4.40 -15.55
N GLY A 57 0.59 5.26 -15.98
CA GLY A 57 0.89 6.65 -16.34
C GLY A 57 1.47 7.48 -15.18
N GLU A 58 1.24 7.07 -13.95
CA GLU A 58 1.65 7.77 -12.74
C GLU A 58 3.01 7.30 -12.19
N PHE A 59 3.54 6.18 -12.71
CA PHE A 59 4.78 5.60 -12.18
C PHE A 59 5.99 6.51 -12.39
N ALA A 60 6.03 7.30 -13.48
CA ALA A 60 7.11 8.26 -13.72
C ALA A 60 7.24 9.29 -12.59
N LYS A 61 6.10 9.73 -12.02
CA LYS A 61 6.07 10.65 -10.88
C LYS A 61 6.59 9.95 -9.62
N LEU A 62 6.24 8.70 -9.40
CA LEU A 62 6.76 7.89 -8.29
C LEU A 62 8.28 7.69 -8.42
N TYR A 63 8.79 7.24 -9.58
CA TYR A 63 10.23 7.08 -9.79
C TYR A 63 10.98 8.39 -9.52
N THR A 64 10.44 9.52 -9.99
CA THR A 64 11.01 10.84 -9.74
C THR A 64 11.00 11.20 -8.25
N ALA A 65 9.88 10.98 -7.56
CA ALA A 65 9.72 11.29 -6.15
C ALA A 65 10.65 10.46 -5.24
N PHE A 66 10.95 9.22 -5.63
CA PHE A 66 11.92 8.36 -4.94
C PHE A 66 13.36 8.52 -5.42
N GLY A 67 13.63 9.34 -6.45
CA GLY A 67 14.97 9.49 -7.03
C GLY A 67 15.50 8.23 -7.72
N ILE A 68 14.60 7.36 -8.20
CA ILE A 68 14.96 6.10 -8.88
C ILE A 68 15.33 6.41 -10.33
N LEU A 69 16.56 6.05 -10.72
CA LEU A 69 17.00 6.15 -12.11
C LEU A 69 16.40 5.00 -12.93
N GLY A 70 15.64 5.34 -13.98
CA GLY A 70 14.98 4.37 -14.85
C GLY A 70 13.59 3.96 -14.37
N ASN A 71 13.15 2.76 -14.78
CA ASN A 71 11.77 2.27 -14.58
C ASN A 71 11.73 0.88 -13.91
N SER A 72 12.68 0.63 -12.99
CA SER A 72 12.75 -0.64 -12.27
C SER A 72 11.61 -0.77 -11.28
N ARG A 73 10.66 -1.66 -11.57
CA ARG A 73 9.52 -1.97 -10.71
C ARG A 73 9.93 -2.46 -9.33
N ILE A 74 10.90 -3.38 -9.27
CA ILE A 74 11.46 -3.85 -8.00
C ILE A 74 12.08 -2.69 -7.22
N ALA A 75 12.86 -1.82 -7.85
CA ALA A 75 13.44 -0.67 -7.15
C ALA A 75 12.37 0.25 -6.56
N LEU A 76 11.23 0.42 -7.24
CA LEU A 76 10.11 1.18 -6.72
C LEU A 76 9.46 0.51 -5.50
N LEU A 77 9.22 -0.81 -5.56
CA LEU A 77 8.68 -1.54 -4.42
C LEU A 77 9.61 -1.48 -3.21
N GLU A 78 10.92 -1.64 -3.42
CA GLU A 78 11.93 -1.57 -2.37
C GLU A 78 12.00 -0.16 -1.74
N ALA A 79 12.00 0.90 -2.56
CA ALA A 79 11.99 2.28 -2.06
C ALA A 79 10.73 2.60 -1.25
N ILE A 80 9.57 2.09 -1.67
CA ILE A 80 8.32 2.23 -0.91
C ILE A 80 8.42 1.45 0.41
N ARG A 81 8.94 0.22 0.40
CA ARG A 81 9.13 -0.58 1.62
C ARG A 81 10.05 0.13 2.61
N GLU A 82 11.18 0.65 2.15
CA GLU A 82 12.14 1.37 3.01
C GLU A 82 11.53 2.57 3.74
N GLN A 83 10.61 3.30 3.10
CA GLN A 83 10.01 4.49 3.70
C GLN A 83 8.70 4.24 4.46
N PHE A 84 7.95 3.21 4.07
CA PHE A 84 6.57 3.01 4.52
C PHE A 84 6.33 1.66 5.23
N SER A 85 7.38 0.97 5.70
CA SER A 85 7.24 -0.23 6.54
C SER A 85 6.81 0.05 7.97
N VAL A 86 5.63 0.64 8.15
CA VAL A 86 5.06 1.10 9.42
C VAL A 86 3.56 0.84 9.48
N TYR A 87 2.99 0.77 10.69
CA TYR A 87 1.57 0.45 10.88
C TYR A 87 0.62 1.46 10.20
N ASP A 88 1.03 2.72 10.04
CA ASP A 88 0.25 3.80 9.42
C ASP A 88 0.61 4.03 7.94
N ALA A 89 1.19 3.00 7.27
CA ALA A 89 1.64 3.05 5.89
C ALA A 89 0.58 3.61 4.93
N PHE A 90 -0.68 3.21 5.08
CA PHE A 90 -1.77 3.67 4.22
C PHE A 90 -1.95 5.19 4.25
N THR A 91 -1.87 5.79 5.45
CA THR A 91 -2.02 7.24 5.60
C THR A 91 -0.78 7.97 5.10
N LYS A 92 0.41 7.47 5.45
CA LYS A 92 1.68 8.11 5.06
C LYS A 92 1.93 8.06 3.56
N PHE A 93 1.65 6.92 2.93
CA PHE A 93 1.82 6.75 1.50
C PHE A 93 0.81 7.59 0.70
N GLY A 94 -0.44 7.67 1.14
CA GLY A 94 -1.44 8.58 0.55
C GLY A 94 -0.97 10.04 0.56
N LYS A 95 -0.52 10.53 1.73
CA LYS A 95 0.04 11.90 1.86
C LYS A 95 1.27 12.12 0.97
N PHE A 96 2.13 11.12 0.84
CA PHE A 96 3.29 11.18 -0.06
C PHE A 96 2.85 11.31 -1.53
N MET A 97 1.86 10.52 -1.96
CA MET A 97 1.29 10.60 -3.31
C MET A 97 0.67 11.98 -3.57
N ASP A 98 -0.12 12.50 -2.63
CA ASP A 98 -0.71 13.83 -2.70
C ASP A 98 0.35 14.93 -2.86
N ALA A 99 1.41 14.88 -2.03
CA ALA A 99 2.50 15.85 -2.06
C ALA A 99 3.27 15.84 -3.40
N ASN A 100 3.34 14.68 -4.05
CA ASN A 100 4.01 14.49 -5.34
C ASN A 100 3.06 14.51 -6.54
N ARG A 101 1.78 14.86 -6.34
CA ARG A 101 0.75 14.95 -7.40
C ARG A 101 0.60 13.65 -8.20
N VAL A 102 0.73 12.52 -7.52
CA VAL A 102 0.47 11.19 -8.04
C VAL A 102 -1.02 10.92 -7.93
N GLU A 103 -1.67 10.63 -9.05
CA GLU A 103 -3.09 10.26 -9.08
C GLU A 103 -3.26 8.79 -8.67
N TYR A 104 -4.28 8.52 -7.86
CA TYR A 104 -4.60 7.17 -7.40
C TYR A 104 -6.09 7.02 -7.10
N SER A 105 -6.59 5.80 -7.22
CA SER A 105 -7.91 5.42 -6.69
C SER A 105 -7.75 4.89 -5.28
N ARG A 106 -8.67 5.27 -4.38
CA ARG A 106 -8.74 4.77 -3.00
C ARG A 106 -10.06 4.05 -2.77
N PHE A 107 -10.01 2.92 -2.11
CA PHE A 107 -11.19 2.18 -1.67
C PHE A 107 -10.99 1.64 -0.26
N THR A 108 -12.07 1.56 0.52
CA THR A 108 -12.10 0.96 1.85
C THR A 108 -13.43 0.24 2.03
N TRP A 109 -13.43 -0.98 2.56
CA TRP A 109 -14.66 -1.72 2.91
C TRP A 109 -14.59 -2.22 4.34
#